data_AF-A0A8S2FCU6-F1
#
_entry.id   AF-A0A8S2FCU6-F1
#
_cell.length_a   1.000
_cell.length_b   1.000
_cell.length_c   1.000
_cell.angle_alpha   90.00
_cell.angle_beta   90.00
_cell.angle_gamma   90.00
#
_symmetry.space_group_name_H-M   'P 1'
#
loop_
_entity.id
_entity.type
_entity.pdbx_description
1 polymer ?
#
loop_
_entity_poly.entity_id
_entity_poly.type
_entity_poly.pdbx_seq_one_letter_code
_entity_poly.pdbx_strand_id
1 'polypeptide(L)'
;VGNYLRATTVSTESRTAFVDPLTNSSKIAFGYNPILGSPVCYTGDCQYEGFSPQPIFSLSYNQHVHGGDPSASSLDEWAKTVESNPVITKFGVRTIFDLLTKYRFPNDSNIDEKRQLLEKALLKYVDEPVYCYDHCGGHGTCIPSSYFGFGECKCDPGWSGSNCFNNTRRILSGTICGMDRSFFKATCTGFYPWLNCPPGWSSKSWSGGDLTVCYKDSSELGVGYKGTVCGLFASANGHHADIPCNNVYLVDDICPSGYTKEVFVGQWQRQRICTKDSNEAVDLPGTLCGIQLINTIDGPACDGYNPGLWECPSGYTPRQWESEKKYVLCAKN
;
A
#
# COMPACT_ATOMS: atom_id res chain seq x y z
N VAL A 1 -21.30 36.17 -54.15
CA VAL A 1 -21.10 35.46 -52.87
C VAL A 1 -19.63 35.12 -52.77
N GLY A 2 -18.75 35.62 -51.90
CA GLY A 2 -18.75 36.62 -50.86
C GLY A 2 -17.39 36.50 -50.15
N ASN A 3 -16.66 37.60 -50.05
CA ASN A 3 -15.65 38.00 -49.04
C ASN A 3 -14.38 37.15 -48.74
N TYR A 4 -13.21 37.77 -49.06
CA TYR A 4 -12.19 38.32 -48.13
C TYR A 4 -11.74 37.50 -46.90
N LEU A 5 -10.47 37.07 -46.86
CA LEU A 5 -9.34 37.69 -46.11
C LEU A 5 -8.12 36.76 -46.00
N ARG A 6 -6.95 37.40 -45.92
CA ARG A 6 -5.61 36.82 -45.70
C ARG A 6 -5.12 37.24 -44.30
N ALA A 7 -4.28 36.37 -43.71
CA ALA A 7 -3.14 36.64 -42.81
C ALA A 7 -3.21 36.23 -41.31
N THR A 8 -2.19 35.43 -40.94
CA THR A 8 -1.46 35.29 -39.63
C THR A 8 -2.24 34.73 -38.43
N THR A 9 -1.71 33.88 -37.54
CA THR A 9 -0.36 33.77 -36.95
C THR A 9 -0.17 32.38 -36.31
N VAL A 10 1.09 31.99 -36.15
CA VAL A 10 1.62 30.79 -35.48
C VAL A 10 1.13 30.67 -34.03
N SER A 11 0.60 29.50 -33.63
CA SER A 11 0.78 28.98 -32.27
C SER A 11 1.47 27.62 -32.37
N THR A 12 2.66 27.54 -31.77
CA THR A 12 3.36 26.31 -31.46
C THR A 12 2.62 25.60 -30.34
N GLU A 13 1.75 24.65 -30.69
CA GLU A 13 1.35 23.60 -29.75
C GLU A 13 2.25 22.39 -29.98
N SER A 14 2.97 22.01 -28.92
CA SER A 14 3.78 20.80 -28.90
C SER A 14 2.88 19.62 -29.19
N ARG A 15 3.04 19.02 -30.38
CA ARG A 15 2.61 17.66 -30.64
C ARG A 15 3.41 16.74 -29.73
N THR A 16 2.90 16.47 -28.54
CA THR A 16 3.14 15.19 -27.89
C THR A 16 2.56 14.15 -28.83
N ALA A 17 3.43 13.34 -29.42
CA ALA A 17 3.00 12.14 -30.12
C ALA A 17 2.17 11.32 -29.12
N PHE A 18 0.88 11.15 -29.41
CA PHE A 18 0.10 10.08 -28.80
C PHE A 18 0.77 8.78 -29.23
N VAL A 19 1.64 8.28 -28.36
CA VAL A 19 2.09 6.89 -28.42
C VAL A 19 0.86 6.08 -28.01
N ASP A 20 0.37 5.28 -28.94
CA ASP A 20 -0.74 4.35 -28.71
C ASP A 20 -0.42 3.50 -27.46
N PRO A 21 -1.25 3.54 -26.39
CA PRO A 21 -1.00 2.82 -25.14
C PRO A 21 -0.89 1.30 -25.31
N LEU A 22 -1.29 0.77 -26.46
CA LEU A 22 -1.21 -0.66 -26.79
C LEU A 22 0.18 -1.10 -27.26
N THR A 23 1.12 -0.18 -27.53
CA THR A 23 2.37 -0.53 -28.22
C THR A 23 3.41 -1.25 -27.35
N ASN A 24 3.23 -1.35 -26.03
CA ASN A 24 4.25 -1.90 -25.12
C ASN A 24 3.88 -3.17 -24.34
N SER A 25 2.78 -3.85 -24.68
CA SER A 25 2.56 -5.22 -24.20
C SER A 25 1.91 -6.09 -25.28
N SER A 26 2.72 -6.89 -25.95
CA SER A 26 2.22 -8.03 -26.75
C SER A 26 1.75 -9.21 -25.88
N LYS A 27 1.56 -9.00 -24.57
CA LYS A 27 1.06 -10.01 -23.61
C LYS A 27 -0.40 -9.71 -23.29
N ILE A 28 -1.32 -10.36 -24.02
CA ILE A 28 -2.72 -10.47 -23.60
C ILE A 28 -2.77 -11.59 -22.56
N ALA A 29 -3.03 -11.23 -21.31
CA ALA A 29 -3.25 -12.20 -20.24
C ALA A 29 -4.76 -12.35 -20.01
N PHE A 30 -5.27 -13.56 -20.16
CA PHE A 30 -6.62 -13.91 -19.72
C PHE A 30 -6.53 -14.33 -18.25
N GLY A 31 -6.90 -13.43 -17.34
CA GLY A 31 -6.96 -13.69 -15.91
C GLY A 31 -8.39 -13.96 -15.44
N TYR A 32 -8.56 -15.01 -14.64
CA TYR A 32 -9.77 -15.27 -13.88
C TYR A 32 -9.48 -14.93 -12.42
N ASN A 33 -10.23 -14.02 -11.81
CA ASN A 33 -10.13 -13.78 -10.37
C ASN A 33 -11.09 -14.74 -9.65
N PRO A 34 -10.60 -15.76 -8.93
CA PRO A 34 -11.47 -16.72 -8.26
C PRO A 34 -12.26 -16.12 -7.08
N ILE A 35 -11.84 -14.97 -6.54
CA ILE A 35 -12.53 -14.26 -5.46
C ILE A 35 -13.69 -13.41 -6.00
N LEU A 36 -13.55 -12.87 -7.22
CA LEU A 36 -14.53 -11.95 -7.81
C LEU A 36 -15.36 -12.57 -8.95
N GLY A 37 -15.05 -13.80 -9.38
CA GLY A 37 -15.82 -14.55 -10.38
C GLY A 37 -15.94 -13.85 -11.74
N SER A 38 -14.98 -12.99 -12.11
CA SER A 38 -15.06 -12.13 -13.30
C SER A 38 -13.80 -12.22 -14.16
N PRO A 39 -13.92 -12.22 -15.51
CA PRO A 39 -12.78 -11.99 -16.39
C PRO A 39 -12.27 -10.56 -16.19
N VAL A 40 -10.97 -10.41 -15.92
CA VAL A 40 -10.32 -9.10 -15.82
C VAL A 40 -9.59 -8.85 -17.14
N CYS A 41 -9.96 -7.77 -17.84
CA CYS A 41 -9.23 -7.30 -19.02
C CYS A 41 -7.99 -6.52 -18.54
N TYR A 42 -6.79 -6.94 -18.97
CA TYR A 42 -5.53 -6.29 -18.58
C TYR A 42 -4.97 -5.48 -19.75
N THR A 43 -5.38 -4.22 -19.86
CA THR A 43 -4.57 -3.18 -20.49
C THR A 43 -3.93 -2.33 -19.40
N GLY A 44 -2.82 -1.64 -19.72
CA GLY A 44 -2.08 -0.80 -18.77
C GLY A 44 -2.94 0.30 -18.11
N ASP A 45 -4.02 0.73 -18.77
CA ASP A 45 -4.95 1.74 -18.24
C ASP A 45 -5.78 1.21 -17.04
N CYS A 46 -6.10 -0.08 -16.99
CA CYS A 46 -6.87 -0.66 -15.87
C CYS A 46 -6.07 -0.76 -14.56
N GLN A 47 -4.73 -0.72 -14.61
CA GLN A 47 -3.89 -0.63 -13.42
C GLN A 47 -3.82 0.78 -12.83
N TYR A 48 -4.08 1.81 -13.64
CA TYR A 48 -3.92 3.21 -13.24
C TYR A 48 -5.13 3.75 -12.45
N GLU A 49 -6.35 3.34 -12.77
CA GLU A 49 -7.55 3.84 -12.08
C GLU A 49 -7.82 3.22 -10.71
N GLY A 50 -7.01 2.23 -10.29
CA GLY A 50 -7.33 1.39 -9.15
C GLY A 50 -8.56 0.53 -9.47
N PHE A 51 -8.60 -0.68 -8.92
CA PHE A 51 -9.79 -1.52 -9.04
C PHE A 51 -10.98 -0.75 -8.45
N SER A 52 -11.89 -0.26 -9.31
CA SER A 52 -13.10 0.43 -8.88
C SER A 52 -13.83 -0.46 -7.85
N PRO A 53 -14.19 0.05 -6.67
CA PRO A 53 -14.67 -0.76 -5.54
C PRO A 53 -16.12 -1.22 -5.69
N GLN A 54 -16.69 -1.20 -6.89
CA GLN A 54 -18.08 -1.59 -7.14
C GLN A 54 -18.10 -3.01 -7.72
N PRO A 55 -18.32 -4.05 -6.91
CA PRO A 55 -18.55 -5.38 -7.44
C PRO A 55 -19.84 -5.37 -8.26
N ILE A 56 -19.75 -5.72 -9.55
CA ILE A 56 -20.92 -5.89 -10.42
C ILE A 56 -21.78 -7.09 -9.93
N PHE A 57 -21.24 -7.96 -9.07
CA PHE A 57 -21.96 -9.02 -8.38
C PHE A 57 -21.54 -9.11 -6.90
N SER A 58 -22.53 -9.12 -6.00
CA SER A 58 -22.35 -9.43 -4.57
C SER A 58 -22.16 -10.93 -4.39
N LEU A 59 -21.00 -11.37 -3.90
CA LEU A 59 -20.77 -12.74 -3.46
C LEU A 59 -21.00 -12.83 -1.94
N SER A 60 -22.08 -13.53 -1.58
CA SER A 60 -22.24 -14.10 -0.24
C SER A 60 -21.21 -15.22 -0.06
N TYR A 61 -20.40 -15.16 1.00
CA TYR A 61 -19.54 -16.28 1.40
C TYR A 61 -20.41 -17.43 1.91
N ASN A 62 -21.01 -18.17 0.98
CA ASN A 62 -21.50 -19.52 1.25
C ASN A 62 -20.27 -20.43 1.29
N GLN A 63 -20.14 -21.25 2.33
CA GLN A 63 -19.13 -22.31 2.42
C GLN A 63 -18.96 -22.97 1.05
N HIS A 64 -17.78 -22.80 0.42
CA HIS A 64 -17.55 -23.29 -0.94
C HIS A 64 -17.40 -24.81 -0.90
N VAL A 65 -18.54 -25.47 -1.05
CA VAL A 65 -18.65 -26.89 -1.28
C VAL A 65 -18.29 -27.15 -2.75
N HIS A 66 -17.12 -27.76 -2.98
CA HIS A 66 -16.66 -28.10 -4.33
C HIS A 66 -17.13 -29.52 -4.71
N GLY A 67 -18.08 -29.60 -5.64
CA GLY A 67 -18.71 -30.84 -6.06
C GLY A 67 -19.87 -31.26 -5.16
N GLY A 68 -20.54 -32.35 -5.51
CA GLY A 68 -21.77 -32.79 -4.83
C GLY A 68 -22.94 -31.80 -4.96
N ASP A 69 -24.00 -32.02 -4.20
CA ASP A 69 -25.20 -31.19 -4.15
C ASP A 69 -25.05 -30.15 -3.02
N PRO A 70 -24.95 -28.85 -3.34
CA PRO A 70 -24.79 -27.81 -2.34
C PRO A 70 -26.04 -27.61 -1.46
N SER A 71 -27.18 -28.22 -1.82
CA SER A 71 -28.41 -28.18 -1.04
C SER A 71 -28.50 -29.25 0.05
N ALA A 72 -27.53 -30.18 0.11
CA ALA A 72 -27.48 -31.21 1.14
C ALA A 72 -27.36 -30.60 2.55
N SER A 73 -28.17 -31.10 3.48
CA SER A 73 -28.31 -30.53 4.82
C SER A 73 -27.23 -31.00 5.82
N SER A 74 -26.46 -32.02 5.44
CA SER A 74 -25.40 -32.60 6.26
C SER A 74 -24.22 -33.09 5.41
N LEU A 75 -23.06 -33.27 6.03
CA LEU A 75 -21.87 -33.79 5.37
C LEU A 75 -22.09 -35.20 4.81
N ASP A 76 -22.83 -36.06 5.52
CA ASP A 76 -23.11 -37.43 5.09
C ASP A 76 -24.07 -37.48 3.89
N GLU A 77 -25.04 -36.56 3.84
CA GLU A 77 -25.93 -36.40 2.69
C GLU A 77 -25.16 -35.85 1.48
N TRP A 78 -24.33 -34.83 1.70
CA TRP A 78 -23.47 -34.26 0.66
C TRP A 78 -22.50 -35.29 0.10
N ALA A 79 -21.81 -36.07 0.95
CA ALA A 79 -20.83 -37.06 0.53
C ALA A 79 -21.41 -38.10 -0.44
N LYS A 80 -22.69 -38.46 -0.28
CA LYS A 80 -23.42 -39.38 -1.18
C LYS A 80 -23.67 -38.79 -2.56
N THR A 81 -23.64 -37.47 -2.71
CA THR A 81 -23.88 -36.76 -3.98
C THR A 81 -22.59 -36.46 -4.75
N VAL A 82 -21.42 -36.63 -4.13
CA VAL A 82 -20.12 -36.34 -4.79
C VAL A 82 -19.89 -37.27 -5.98
N GLU A 83 -20.34 -38.52 -5.91
CA GLU A 83 -20.18 -39.49 -7.01
C GLU A 83 -21.00 -39.12 -8.25
N SER A 84 -22.19 -38.56 -8.07
CA SER A 84 -23.07 -38.11 -9.16
C SER A 84 -22.75 -36.70 -9.67
N ASN A 85 -22.04 -35.89 -8.89
CA ASN A 85 -21.55 -34.57 -9.29
C ASN A 85 -20.06 -34.37 -8.92
N PRO A 86 -19.14 -35.10 -9.57
CA PRO A 86 -17.73 -35.04 -9.24
C PRO A 86 -17.09 -33.74 -9.74
N VAL A 87 -16.18 -33.17 -8.94
CA VAL A 87 -15.31 -32.07 -9.33
C VAL A 87 -13.86 -32.51 -9.24
N ILE A 88 -13.07 -32.16 -10.26
CA ILE A 88 -11.63 -32.45 -10.28
C ILE A 88 -10.94 -31.52 -9.27
N THR A 89 -10.65 -32.04 -8.08
CA THR A 89 -9.94 -31.31 -7.02
C THR A 89 -8.44 -31.58 -7.00
N LYS A 90 -8.01 -32.67 -7.66
CA LYS A 90 -6.61 -33.06 -7.81
C LYS A 90 -6.38 -33.54 -9.23
N PHE A 91 -5.35 -33.00 -9.87
CA PHE A 91 -4.89 -33.46 -11.17
C PHE A 91 -3.36 -33.55 -11.16
N GLY A 92 -2.84 -34.57 -11.84
CA GLY A 92 -1.42 -34.64 -12.13
C GLY A 92 -1.13 -33.75 -13.34
N VAL A 93 -0.23 -32.78 -13.19
CA VAL A 93 0.24 -31.99 -14.33
C VAL A 93 1.38 -32.75 -14.99
N ARG A 94 1.27 -32.94 -16.30
CA ARG A 94 2.40 -33.32 -17.17
C ARG A 94 2.70 -32.17 -18.10
N THR A 95 3.93 -32.09 -18.59
CA THR A 95 4.29 -31.05 -19.54
C THR A 95 3.56 -31.30 -20.85
N ILE A 96 3.17 -30.25 -21.55
CA ILE A 96 2.47 -30.40 -22.85
C ILE A 96 3.38 -31.06 -23.90
N PHE A 97 4.71 -31.00 -23.71
CA PHE A 97 5.71 -31.60 -24.59
C PHE A 97 5.69 -33.12 -24.54
N ASP A 98 5.26 -33.72 -23.43
CA ASP A 98 5.08 -35.17 -23.30
C ASP A 98 3.99 -35.71 -24.24
N LEU A 99 3.10 -34.84 -24.73
CA LEU A 99 2.07 -35.19 -25.71
C LEU A 99 2.61 -35.14 -27.14
N LEU A 100 3.67 -34.38 -27.40
CA LEU A 100 4.24 -34.16 -28.74
C LEU A 100 5.22 -35.28 -29.11
N THR A 101 4.67 -36.47 -29.35
CA THR A 101 5.44 -37.67 -29.70
C THR A 101 5.06 -38.19 -31.08
N LYS A 102 5.98 -38.87 -31.76
CA LYS A 102 5.69 -39.57 -33.03
C LYS A 102 4.56 -40.59 -32.92
N TYR A 103 4.37 -41.19 -31.74
CA TYR A 103 3.26 -42.11 -31.50
C TYR A 103 1.89 -41.41 -31.64
N ARG A 104 1.76 -40.18 -31.14
CA ARG A 104 0.51 -39.41 -31.20
C ARG A 104 0.37 -38.58 -32.48
N PHE A 105 1.48 -38.24 -33.12
CA PHE A 105 1.53 -37.45 -34.36
C PHE A 105 2.38 -38.15 -35.43
N PRO A 106 1.95 -39.32 -35.94
CA PRO A 106 2.76 -40.16 -36.83
C PRO A 106 3.04 -39.53 -38.20
N ASN A 107 2.18 -38.59 -38.64
CA ASN A 107 2.30 -37.94 -39.95
C ASN A 107 3.10 -36.61 -39.90
N ASP A 108 3.54 -36.18 -38.72
CA ASP A 108 4.31 -34.95 -38.54
C ASP A 108 5.80 -35.28 -38.41
N SER A 109 6.53 -35.23 -39.53
CA SER A 109 7.96 -35.57 -39.56
C SER A 109 8.81 -34.67 -38.65
N ASN A 110 8.32 -33.49 -38.30
CA ASN A 110 9.03 -32.49 -37.51
C ASN A 110 8.53 -32.42 -36.06
N ILE A 111 7.72 -33.39 -35.60
CA ILE A 111 7.13 -33.35 -34.25
C ILE A 111 8.19 -33.26 -33.14
N ASP A 112 9.33 -33.94 -33.30
CA ASP A 112 10.42 -33.92 -32.32
C ASP A 112 11.06 -32.52 -32.20
N GLU A 113 11.24 -31.82 -33.33
CA GLU A 113 11.78 -30.45 -33.38
C GLU A 113 10.76 -29.44 -32.83
N LYS A 114 9.48 -29.57 -33.21
CA LYS A 114 8.39 -28.76 -32.65
C LYS A 114 8.31 -28.90 -31.14
N ARG A 115 8.43 -30.12 -30.61
CA ARG A 115 8.49 -30.38 -29.17
C ARG A 115 9.62 -29.61 -28.50
N GLN A 116 10.84 -29.70 -29.04
CA GLN A 116 12.00 -28.99 -28.49
C GLN A 116 11.84 -27.47 -28.54
N LEU A 117 11.27 -26.93 -29.62
CA LEU A 117 10.99 -25.50 -29.75
C LEU A 117 9.97 -25.03 -28.72
N LEU A 118 8.88 -25.78 -28.54
CA LEU A 118 7.85 -25.51 -27.56
C LEU A 118 8.38 -25.61 -26.12
N GLU A 119 9.21 -26.61 -25.84
CA GLU A 119 9.91 -26.77 -24.56
C GLU A 119 10.80 -25.57 -24.27
N LYS A 120 11.64 -25.17 -25.22
CA LYS A 120 12.51 -24.00 -25.09
C LYS A 120 11.70 -22.71 -24.91
N ALA A 121 10.58 -22.55 -25.61
CA ALA A 121 9.72 -21.38 -25.51
C ALA A 121 9.04 -21.30 -24.14
N LEU A 122 8.56 -22.42 -23.59
CA LEU A 122 7.95 -22.43 -22.27
C LEU A 122 8.98 -22.28 -21.16
N LEU A 123 10.15 -22.91 -21.26
CA LEU A 123 11.24 -22.70 -20.31
C LEU A 123 11.63 -21.23 -20.30
N LYS A 124 11.78 -20.60 -21.47
CA LYS A 124 11.99 -19.15 -21.56
C LYS A 124 10.84 -18.37 -20.90
N TYR A 125 9.59 -18.77 -21.10
CA TYR A 125 8.42 -18.09 -20.51
C TYR A 125 8.32 -18.27 -18.99
N VAL A 126 8.79 -19.39 -18.45
CA VAL A 126 8.84 -19.69 -17.01
C VAL A 126 10.05 -18.99 -16.36
N ASP A 127 11.18 -18.95 -17.05
CA ASP A 127 12.42 -18.34 -16.58
C ASP A 127 12.46 -16.82 -16.82
N GLU A 128 11.53 -16.28 -17.61
CA GLU A 128 11.40 -14.84 -17.81
C GLU A 128 11.11 -14.18 -16.45
N PRO A 129 11.83 -13.08 -16.11
CA PRO A 129 11.57 -12.37 -14.88
C PRO A 129 10.11 -11.91 -14.88
N VAL A 130 9.50 -12.07 -13.71
CA VAL A 130 8.13 -11.67 -13.47
C VAL A 130 7.92 -10.23 -13.97
N TYR A 131 6.89 -10.02 -14.79
CA TYR A 131 6.59 -8.69 -15.31
C TYR A 131 5.92 -7.84 -14.24
N CYS A 132 6.54 -6.70 -13.92
CA CYS A 132 5.92 -5.64 -13.15
C CYS A 132 5.77 -4.40 -14.02
N TYR A 133 4.60 -3.75 -13.90
CA TYR A 133 4.29 -2.53 -14.62
C TYR A 133 5.33 -1.44 -14.34
N ASP A 134 5.81 -0.80 -15.42
CA ASP A 134 6.85 0.24 -15.39
C ASP A 134 8.10 -0.11 -14.57
N HIS A 135 8.42 -1.40 -14.43
CA HIS A 135 9.55 -1.87 -13.60
C HIS A 135 9.50 -1.28 -12.18
N CYS A 136 8.29 -1.16 -11.62
CA CYS A 136 8.05 -0.54 -10.31
C CYS A 136 8.60 0.89 -10.20
N GLY A 137 8.48 1.66 -11.30
CA GLY A 137 8.84 3.07 -11.33
C GLY A 137 10.33 3.34 -11.05
N GLY A 138 11.17 2.30 -11.05
CA GLY A 138 12.57 2.38 -10.62
C GLY A 138 12.77 2.53 -9.10
N HIS A 139 11.70 2.40 -8.30
CA HIS A 139 11.69 2.64 -6.85
C HIS A 139 11.01 1.50 -6.09
N GLY A 140 11.22 0.27 -6.56
CA GLY A 140 10.70 -0.92 -5.92
C GLY A 140 11.26 -2.20 -6.50
N THR A 141 10.99 -3.31 -5.82
CA THR A 141 11.33 -4.65 -6.26
C THR A 141 10.10 -5.36 -6.79
N CYS A 142 10.22 -5.95 -7.99
CA CYS A 142 9.17 -6.79 -8.55
C CYS A 142 9.15 -8.16 -7.87
N ILE A 143 8.03 -8.51 -7.22
CA ILE A 143 7.84 -9.80 -6.57
C ILE A 143 6.77 -10.63 -7.29
N PRO A 144 6.87 -11.96 -7.34
CA PRO A 144 5.83 -12.81 -7.95
C PRO A 144 4.45 -12.56 -7.31
N SER A 145 3.42 -12.39 -8.15
CA SER A 145 2.02 -12.33 -7.70
C SER A 145 1.37 -13.72 -7.72
N SER A 146 0.08 -13.77 -7.38
CA SER A 146 -0.75 -14.98 -7.58
C SER A 146 -1.00 -15.30 -9.06
N TYR A 147 -0.71 -14.37 -9.97
CA TYR A 147 -0.87 -14.53 -11.41
C TYR A 147 0.46 -14.92 -12.06
N PHE A 148 0.44 -16.01 -12.82
CA PHE A 148 1.62 -16.53 -13.49
C PHE A 148 2.23 -15.49 -14.46
N GLY A 149 3.53 -15.21 -14.31
CA GLY A 149 4.27 -14.26 -15.14
C GLY A 149 4.05 -12.78 -14.81
N PHE A 150 3.19 -12.46 -13.84
CA PHE A 150 2.93 -11.10 -13.36
C PHE A 150 3.37 -10.93 -11.92
N GLY A 151 3.85 -9.73 -11.62
CA GLY A 151 4.38 -9.38 -10.32
C GLY A 151 3.70 -8.18 -9.73
N GLU A 152 3.84 -8.08 -8.43
CA GLU A 152 3.45 -6.92 -7.65
C GLU A 152 4.70 -6.11 -7.32
N CYS A 153 4.54 -4.79 -7.29
CA CYS A 153 5.63 -3.90 -6.94
C CYS A 153 5.69 -3.73 -5.43
N LYS A 154 6.76 -4.25 -4.82
CA LYS A 154 7.12 -3.95 -3.45
C LYS A 154 7.97 -2.67 -3.44
N CYS A 155 7.37 -1.56 -3.06
CA CYS A 155 8.04 -0.26 -3.10
C CYS A 155 9.18 -0.14 -2.11
N ASP A 156 10.21 0.58 -2.54
CA ASP A 156 11.30 1.00 -1.68
C ASP A 156 10.76 1.99 -0.62
N PRO A 157 11.39 2.07 0.55
CA PRO A 157 10.94 2.97 1.59
C PRO A 157 10.85 4.44 1.11
N GLY A 158 9.66 5.04 1.22
CA GLY A 158 9.38 6.43 0.82
C GLY A 158 8.71 6.54 -0.54
N TRP A 159 8.36 5.41 -1.14
CA TRP A 159 7.61 5.31 -2.37
C TRP A 159 6.32 4.53 -2.16
N SER A 160 5.30 4.86 -2.94
CA SER A 160 4.01 4.21 -2.89
C SER A 160 3.31 4.22 -4.25
N GLY A 161 2.09 3.67 -4.27
CA GLY A 161 1.32 3.45 -5.50
C GLY A 161 1.54 2.04 -6.04
N SER A 162 0.68 1.62 -6.97
CA SER A 162 0.68 0.28 -7.56
C SER A 162 1.97 -0.06 -8.30
N ASN A 163 2.71 0.95 -8.76
CA ASN A 163 4.00 0.84 -9.44
C ASN A 163 5.11 1.65 -8.77
N CYS A 164 4.95 2.05 -7.50
CA CYS A 164 5.97 2.81 -6.74
C CYS A 164 6.39 4.16 -7.34
N PHE A 165 5.57 4.76 -8.21
CA PHE A 165 5.88 6.05 -8.82
C PHE A 165 5.62 7.24 -7.89
N ASN A 166 4.76 7.08 -6.88
CA ASN A 166 4.41 8.17 -5.98
C ASN A 166 5.46 8.30 -4.88
N ASN A 167 6.23 9.39 -4.90
CA ASN A 167 7.10 9.72 -3.78
C ASN A 167 6.25 10.13 -2.57
N THR A 168 6.07 9.19 -1.64
CA THR A 168 5.57 9.49 -0.31
C THR A 168 6.73 10.08 0.48
N ARG A 169 6.93 11.40 0.33
CA ARG A 169 7.97 12.17 1.03
C ARG A 169 8.28 11.53 2.38
N ARG A 170 9.50 11.01 2.48
CA ARG A 170 9.94 10.16 3.56
C ARG A 170 9.94 10.99 4.85
N ILE A 171 8.96 10.75 5.73
CA ILE A 171 9.03 11.30 7.08
C ILE A 171 9.99 10.41 7.84
N LEU A 172 11.17 10.94 8.14
CA LEU A 172 12.17 10.17 8.87
C LEU A 172 11.75 9.97 10.32
N SER A 173 12.26 8.92 10.93
CA SER A 173 12.20 8.73 12.38
C SER A 173 12.62 10.00 13.12
N GLY A 174 11.81 10.39 14.11
CA GLY A 174 12.10 11.55 14.94
C GLY A 174 11.90 12.89 14.23
N THR A 175 11.19 12.96 13.11
CA THR A 175 10.94 14.22 12.39
C THR A 175 9.51 14.71 12.47
N ILE A 176 8.65 14.13 13.31
CA ILE A 176 7.29 14.64 13.54
C ILE A 176 7.29 15.49 14.80
N CYS A 177 6.82 16.73 14.70
CA CYS A 177 6.72 17.63 15.86
C CYS A 177 5.30 18.02 16.24
N GLY A 178 4.32 17.80 15.36
CA GLY A 178 2.93 18.12 15.63
C GLY A 178 2.02 17.47 14.62
N MET A 179 0.79 17.21 15.03
CA MET A 179 -0.23 16.61 14.17
C MET A 179 -1.61 17.17 14.55
N ASP A 180 -2.42 17.48 13.55
CA ASP A 180 -3.79 17.94 13.71
C ASP A 180 -4.76 17.05 12.96
N ARG A 181 -5.87 16.80 13.63
CA ARG A 181 -7.05 16.07 13.21
C ARG A 181 -8.29 16.65 13.85
N SER A 182 -9.43 16.34 13.23
CA SER A 182 -10.77 16.66 13.73
C SER A 182 -10.98 16.35 15.22
N PHE A 183 -10.31 15.31 15.73
CA PHE A 183 -10.42 14.85 17.13
C PHE A 183 -9.08 14.80 17.88
N PHE A 184 -7.97 15.25 17.30
CA PHE A 184 -6.67 15.26 17.97
C PHE A 184 -5.79 16.41 17.52
N LYS A 185 -5.21 17.13 18.47
CA LYS A 185 -4.39 18.31 18.22
C LYS A 185 -3.14 18.27 19.09
N ALA A 186 -2.01 18.04 18.45
CA ALA A 186 -0.69 18.28 19.01
C ALA A 186 -0.05 19.45 18.26
N THR A 187 0.28 20.49 19.01
CA THR A 187 1.06 21.59 18.44
C THR A 187 2.49 21.17 18.22
N CYS A 188 3.18 21.89 17.36
CA CYS A 188 4.61 21.78 17.18
C CYS A 188 5.23 23.07 17.71
N THR A 189 5.71 23.07 18.96
CA THR A 189 6.30 24.26 19.58
C THR A 189 5.36 25.48 19.58
N GLY A 190 4.08 25.24 19.85
CA GLY A 190 3.02 26.27 19.82
C GLY A 190 2.44 26.59 18.43
N PHE A 191 2.95 25.97 17.36
CA PHE A 191 2.38 26.08 16.03
C PHE A 191 1.36 24.99 15.76
N TYR A 192 0.22 25.37 15.18
CA TYR A 192 -0.88 24.46 14.85
C TYR A 192 -0.69 23.91 13.43
N PRO A 193 -0.55 22.58 13.23
CA PRO A 193 -0.21 22.00 11.93
C PRO A 193 -1.13 22.39 10.77
N TRP A 194 -2.43 22.59 11.02
CA TRP A 194 -3.39 23.02 10.00
C TRP A 194 -3.27 24.50 9.61
N LEU A 195 -2.66 25.33 10.46
CA LEU A 195 -2.41 26.74 10.14
C LEU A 195 -1.06 26.88 9.46
N ASN A 196 0.01 26.55 10.17
CA ASN A 196 1.40 26.65 9.72
C ASN A 196 2.29 25.79 10.61
N CYS A 197 3.39 25.28 10.05
CA CYS A 197 4.47 24.67 10.84
C CYS A 197 5.53 25.71 11.23
N PRO A 198 6.36 25.44 12.25
CA PRO A 198 7.44 26.36 12.61
C PRO A 198 8.44 26.54 11.45
N PRO A 199 9.24 27.63 11.45
CA PRO A 199 10.27 27.84 10.44
C PRO A 199 11.21 26.63 10.31
N GLY A 200 11.42 26.17 9.08
CA GLY A 200 12.25 24.99 8.78
C GLY A 200 11.53 23.64 8.90
N TRP A 201 10.21 23.65 9.17
CA TRP A 201 9.34 22.47 9.11
C TRP A 201 8.38 22.58 7.93
N SER A 202 8.04 21.42 7.36
CA SER A 202 7.05 21.28 6.30
C SER A 202 5.71 20.82 6.87
N SER A 203 4.61 21.29 6.29
CA SER A 203 3.28 20.73 6.52
C SER A 203 2.89 19.82 5.36
N LYS A 204 2.09 18.79 5.65
CA LYS A 204 1.37 18.04 4.63
C LYS A 204 0.05 17.55 5.19
N SER A 205 -0.96 17.52 4.34
CA SER A 205 -2.29 17.03 4.68
C SER A 205 -2.62 15.75 3.91
N TRP A 206 -3.31 14.83 4.57
CA TRP A 206 -3.79 13.54 4.05
C TRP A 206 -5.30 13.42 4.24
N SER A 207 -5.90 12.39 3.64
CA SER A 207 -7.34 12.07 3.79
C SER A 207 -8.28 13.25 3.52
N GLY A 208 -8.00 14.06 2.49
CA GLY A 208 -8.82 15.24 2.16
C GLY A 208 -8.73 16.38 3.17
N GLY A 209 -7.67 16.43 4.00
CA GLY A 209 -7.43 17.50 4.98
C GLY A 209 -7.65 17.09 6.43
N ASP A 210 -8.17 15.89 6.69
CA ASP A 210 -8.47 15.43 8.05
C ASP A 210 -7.22 15.13 8.88
N LEU A 211 -6.07 14.84 8.25
CA LEU A 211 -4.80 14.68 8.95
C LEU A 211 -3.77 15.66 8.41
N THR A 212 -3.30 16.58 9.24
CA THR A 212 -2.19 17.47 8.89
C THR A 212 -1.03 17.26 9.86
N VAL A 213 0.16 16.99 9.33
CA VAL A 213 1.36 16.74 10.15
C VAL A 213 2.43 17.77 9.83
N CYS A 214 3.04 18.30 10.88
CA CYS A 214 4.28 19.06 10.78
C CYS A 214 5.47 18.10 10.89
N TYR A 215 6.30 18.10 9.87
CA TYR A 215 7.48 17.26 9.81
C TYR A 215 8.70 17.99 9.25
N LYS A 216 9.89 17.49 9.58
CA LYS A 216 11.13 18.04 9.06
C LYS A 216 11.65 17.15 7.93
N ASP A 217 11.85 17.76 6.76
CA ASP A 217 12.53 17.10 5.65
C ASP A 217 14.01 17.03 6.01
N SER A 218 14.48 15.85 6.41
CA SER A 218 15.85 15.60 6.86
C SER A 218 16.40 14.43 6.07
N SER A 219 17.71 14.44 5.82
CA SER A 219 18.43 13.29 5.26
C SER A 219 19.09 12.41 6.33
N GLU A 220 19.18 12.90 7.57
CA GLU A 220 19.84 12.20 8.68
C GLU A 220 18.83 11.37 9.48
N LEU A 221 19.06 10.05 9.51
CA LEU A 221 18.26 9.07 10.25
C LEU A 221 18.61 9.12 11.76
N GLY A 222 17.59 9.07 12.62
CA GLY A 222 17.76 8.80 14.06
C GLY A 222 18.17 9.98 14.95
N VAL A 223 18.29 11.19 14.40
CA VAL A 223 18.47 12.43 15.18
C VAL A 223 17.19 13.25 15.12
N GLY A 224 16.32 13.10 16.13
CA GLY A 224 15.15 13.95 16.21
C GLY A 224 15.50 15.40 16.52
N TYR A 225 14.77 16.31 15.89
CA TYR A 225 14.97 17.74 16.09
C TYR A 225 14.23 18.23 17.35
N LYS A 226 14.57 19.43 17.81
CA LYS A 226 13.76 20.15 18.79
C LYS A 226 12.32 20.22 18.31
N GLY A 227 11.38 19.85 19.17
CA GLY A 227 9.96 19.75 18.88
C GLY A 227 9.49 18.34 18.54
N THR A 228 10.40 17.39 18.29
CA THR A 228 10.03 16.00 17.98
C THR A 228 9.20 15.38 19.09
N VAL A 229 8.15 14.68 18.68
CA VAL A 229 7.13 14.13 19.55
C VAL A 229 7.55 12.77 20.11
N CYS A 230 7.33 12.59 21.40
CA CYS A 230 7.49 11.34 22.13
C CYS A 230 6.29 11.09 23.05
N GLY A 231 5.81 9.85 23.03
CA GLY A 231 4.59 9.46 23.73
C GLY A 231 3.33 10.12 23.16
N LEU A 232 2.18 9.56 23.50
CA LEU A 232 0.87 10.07 23.09
C LEU A 232 -0.15 9.59 24.10
N PHE A 233 -0.82 10.52 24.78
CA PHE A 233 -2.03 10.22 25.51
C PHE A 233 -3.19 10.98 24.89
N ALA A 234 -4.23 10.25 24.47
CA ALA A 234 -5.46 10.84 23.97
C ALA A 234 -6.65 10.11 24.58
N SER A 235 -7.52 10.85 25.26
CA SER A 235 -8.77 10.33 25.83
C SER A 235 -9.94 11.13 25.29
N ALA A 236 -10.82 10.48 24.53
CA ALA A 236 -12.05 11.05 23.97
C ALA A 236 -13.13 9.97 23.83
N ASN A 237 -14.32 10.20 24.41
CA ASN A 237 -15.50 9.34 24.22
C ASN A 237 -15.27 7.82 24.45
N GLY A 238 -14.44 7.44 25.42
CA GLY A 238 -14.11 6.03 25.70
C GLY A 238 -13.05 5.42 24.79
N HIS A 239 -12.51 6.20 23.85
CA HIS A 239 -11.33 5.83 23.07
C HIS A 239 -10.07 6.34 23.77
N HIS A 240 -9.09 5.45 23.90
CA HIS A 240 -7.84 5.72 24.59
C HIS A 240 -6.65 5.35 23.69
N ALA A 241 -5.73 6.29 23.54
CA ALA A 241 -4.38 6.04 23.08
C ALA A 241 -3.45 6.30 24.25
N ASP A 242 -2.56 5.36 24.54
CA ASP A 242 -1.54 5.54 25.57
C ASP A 242 -0.22 4.93 25.09
N ILE A 243 0.61 5.78 24.49
CA ILE A 243 1.95 5.45 24.05
C ILE A 243 2.90 6.10 25.05
N PRO A 244 3.68 5.34 25.83
CA PRO A 244 4.60 5.91 26.79
C PRO A 244 5.77 6.59 26.07
N CYS A 245 6.34 7.62 26.69
CA CYS A 245 7.61 8.21 26.30
C CYS A 245 8.69 7.75 27.29
N ASN A 246 9.68 6.99 26.83
CA ASN A 246 10.73 6.41 27.68
C ASN A 246 10.19 5.62 28.88
N ASN A 247 9.20 4.75 28.63
CA ASN A 247 8.43 4.02 29.67
C ASN A 247 7.65 4.90 30.66
N VAL A 248 7.57 6.21 30.44
CA VAL A 248 6.72 7.13 31.21
C VAL A 248 5.38 7.26 30.50
N TYR A 249 4.33 6.75 31.14
CA TYR A 249 2.96 6.95 30.69
C TYR A 249 2.52 8.39 30.96
N LEU A 250 1.90 9.03 29.97
CA LEU A 250 1.51 10.44 30.06
C LEU A 250 0.23 10.66 30.89
N VAL A 251 -0.26 9.61 31.55
CA VAL A 251 -1.38 9.67 32.51
C VAL A 251 -1.00 10.52 33.72
N ASP A 252 0.27 10.50 34.13
CA ASP A 252 0.77 11.17 35.34
C ASP A 252 1.30 12.59 35.10
N ASP A 253 1.09 13.16 33.91
CA ASP A 253 1.46 14.54 33.60
C ASP A 253 2.98 14.85 33.64
N ILE A 254 3.84 13.82 33.52
CA ILE A 254 5.31 13.92 33.57
C ILE A 254 5.92 13.54 32.21
N CYS A 255 6.84 14.37 31.71
CA CYS A 255 7.71 14.04 30.56
C CYS A 255 9.11 13.63 31.04
N PRO A 256 9.82 12.75 30.31
CA PRO A 256 11.23 12.49 30.57
C PRO A 256 12.10 13.74 30.48
N SER A 257 13.29 13.70 31.10
CA SER A 257 14.27 14.79 31.00
C SER A 257 14.62 15.09 29.54
N GLY A 258 14.69 16.39 29.19
CA GLY A 258 14.93 16.86 27.82
C GLY A 258 13.67 16.91 26.94
N TYR A 259 12.50 16.70 27.53
CA TYR A 259 11.21 16.88 26.88
C TYR A 259 10.27 17.77 27.69
N THR A 260 9.60 18.68 27.01
CA THR A 260 8.55 19.53 27.56
C THR A 260 7.18 18.91 27.30
N LYS A 261 6.31 19.01 28.31
CA LYS A 261 4.91 18.59 28.17
C LYS A 261 4.11 19.62 27.41
N GLU A 262 3.34 19.17 26.42
CA GLU A 262 2.25 19.93 25.83
C GLU A 262 0.92 19.28 26.21
N VAL A 263 0.01 20.08 26.77
CA VAL A 263 -1.34 19.64 27.16
C VAL A 263 -2.35 20.36 26.32
N PHE A 264 -3.21 19.60 25.67
CA PHE A 264 -4.36 20.13 24.96
C PHE A 264 -5.64 19.71 25.69
N VAL A 265 -6.38 20.71 26.15
CA VAL A 265 -7.67 20.54 26.83
C VAL A 265 -8.77 21.06 25.92
N GLY A 266 -9.38 20.15 25.17
CA GLY A 266 -10.63 20.43 24.47
C GLY A 266 -11.84 20.22 25.38
N GLN A 267 -13.02 20.68 24.95
CA GLN A 267 -14.26 20.58 25.71
C GLN A 267 -14.61 19.13 26.13
N TRP A 268 -14.10 18.13 25.41
CA TRP A 268 -14.37 16.69 25.66
C TRP A 268 -13.12 15.81 25.54
N GLN A 269 -11.94 16.41 25.46
CA GLN A 269 -10.73 15.69 25.09
C GLN A 269 -9.56 16.15 25.95
N ARG A 270 -8.88 15.19 26.58
CA ARG A 270 -7.57 15.42 27.20
C ARG A 270 -6.52 14.75 26.34
N GLN A 271 -5.63 15.57 25.81
CA GLN A 271 -4.51 15.12 25.00
C GLN A 271 -3.22 15.63 25.62
N ARG A 272 -2.23 14.74 25.69
CA ARG A 272 -0.92 15.04 26.25
C ARG A 272 0.14 14.42 25.38
N ILE A 273 1.23 15.14 25.23
CA ILE A 273 2.35 14.76 24.40
C ILE A 273 3.63 15.36 24.97
N CYS A 274 4.76 14.68 24.78
CA CYS A 274 6.06 15.23 25.12
C CYS A 274 6.77 15.69 23.84
N THR A 275 7.31 16.91 23.84
CA THR A 275 8.09 17.45 22.72
C THR A 275 9.52 17.67 23.15
N LYS A 276 10.47 17.32 22.29
CA LYS A 276 11.91 17.36 22.58
C LYS A 276 12.41 18.81 22.71
N ASP A 277 13.22 19.11 23.73
CA ASP A 277 13.62 20.49 24.03
C ASP A 277 14.81 21.00 23.20
N SER A 278 15.66 20.09 22.71
CA SER A 278 16.89 20.40 21.97
C SER A 278 17.16 19.39 20.84
N ASN A 279 18.06 19.75 19.92
CA ASN A 279 18.50 18.86 18.84
C ASN A 279 19.52 17.79 19.31
N GLU A 280 20.08 17.94 20.50
CA GLU A 280 21.24 17.15 20.96
C GLU A 280 20.85 15.87 21.73
N ALA A 281 19.61 15.78 22.21
CA ALA A 281 19.14 14.55 22.85
C ALA A 281 19.02 13.42 21.82
N VAL A 282 19.33 12.18 22.20
CA VAL A 282 19.00 11.02 21.38
C VAL A 282 17.50 10.76 21.46
N ASP A 283 16.86 10.35 20.38
CA ASP A 283 15.44 10.01 20.41
C ASP A 283 15.19 8.88 21.42
N LEU A 284 14.32 9.16 22.39
CA LEU A 284 13.95 8.20 23.42
C LEU A 284 12.96 7.15 22.88
N PRO A 285 12.86 5.97 23.53
CA PRO A 285 11.74 5.06 23.35
C PRO A 285 10.41 5.80 23.39
N GLY A 286 9.46 5.44 22.55
CA GLY A 286 8.18 6.14 22.42
C GLY A 286 8.19 7.36 21.48
N THR A 287 9.35 7.72 20.91
CA THR A 287 9.41 8.72 19.82
C THR A 287 8.59 8.24 18.64
N LEU A 288 7.69 9.09 18.14
CA LEU A 288 6.74 8.71 17.08
C LEU A 288 7.34 8.89 15.69
N CYS A 289 6.92 8.04 14.77
CA CYS A 289 7.30 8.06 13.37
C CYS A 289 6.17 7.47 12.52
N GLY A 290 5.77 8.18 11.47
CA GLY A 290 4.63 7.82 10.61
C GLY A 290 3.29 7.69 11.34
N ILE A 291 2.20 7.78 10.59
CA ILE A 291 0.84 7.52 11.08
C ILE A 291 -0.06 7.28 9.86
N GLN A 292 -0.75 6.16 9.81
CA GLN A 292 -1.62 5.79 8.68
C GLN A 292 -2.92 5.15 9.18
N LEU A 293 -3.97 5.25 8.36
CA LEU A 293 -5.22 4.49 8.58
C LEU A 293 -4.93 2.98 8.53
N ILE A 294 -5.51 2.22 9.45
CA ILE A 294 -5.34 0.76 9.49
C ILE A 294 -5.74 0.11 8.16
N ASN A 295 -4.95 -0.85 7.70
CA ASN A 295 -5.08 -1.55 6.42
C ASN A 295 -5.03 -0.64 5.19
N THR A 296 -4.39 0.53 5.29
CA THR A 296 -4.19 1.44 4.16
C THR A 296 -2.77 2.03 4.17
N ILE A 297 -2.44 2.75 3.09
CA ILE A 297 -1.24 3.60 3.00
C ILE A 297 -1.57 5.10 3.12
N ASP A 298 -2.78 5.44 3.59
CA ASP A 298 -3.22 6.83 3.71
C ASP A 298 -2.72 7.45 5.00
N GLY A 299 -1.71 8.32 4.86
CA GLY A 299 -1.00 9.00 5.92
C GLY A 299 0.51 8.98 5.70
N PRO A 300 1.29 9.67 6.53
CA PRO A 300 2.73 9.62 6.45
C PRO A 300 3.32 8.24 6.78
N ALA A 301 4.18 7.75 5.88
CA ALA A 301 5.04 6.60 6.13
C ALA A 301 6.12 6.93 7.18
N CYS A 302 6.66 5.91 7.84
CA CYS A 302 7.74 6.02 8.82
C CYS A 302 9.04 5.48 8.25
N ASP A 303 10.02 6.35 7.94
CA ASP A 303 11.25 5.95 7.24
C ASP A 303 10.99 5.20 5.92
N GLY A 304 9.77 5.32 5.38
CA GLY A 304 9.28 4.63 4.21
C GLY A 304 8.58 3.29 4.43
N TYR A 305 8.48 2.84 5.69
CA TYR A 305 7.59 1.76 6.08
C TYR A 305 6.16 2.27 6.25
N ASN A 306 5.16 1.42 6.03
CA ASN A 306 3.74 1.78 6.11
C ASN A 306 3.11 1.32 7.43
N PRO A 307 2.97 2.20 8.46
CA PRO A 307 2.35 1.82 9.72
C PRO A 307 0.97 1.20 9.55
N GLY A 308 0.18 1.67 8.58
CA GLY A 308 -1.18 1.18 8.34
C GLY A 308 -1.22 -0.28 7.91
N LEU A 309 -0.12 -0.79 7.37
CA LEU A 309 0.09 -2.21 7.04
C LEU A 309 0.88 -2.97 8.13
N TRP A 310 1.00 -2.38 9.32
CA TRP A 310 1.77 -2.91 10.45
C TRP A 310 3.27 -3.02 10.19
N GLU A 311 3.79 -2.19 9.28
CA GLU A 311 5.20 -2.13 8.94
C GLU A 311 5.87 -0.95 9.64
N CYS A 312 6.93 -1.22 10.39
CA CYS A 312 7.77 -0.21 11.03
C CYS A 312 9.26 -0.51 10.80
N PRO A 313 10.12 0.52 10.79
CA PRO A 313 11.56 0.32 10.71
C PRO A 313 12.09 -0.43 11.94
N SER A 314 13.28 -1.02 11.81
CA SER A 314 13.94 -1.71 12.92
C SER A 314 14.13 -0.77 14.12
N GLY A 315 13.87 -1.27 15.32
CA GLY A 315 13.87 -0.45 16.54
C GLY A 315 12.57 0.33 16.78
N TYR A 316 11.54 0.14 15.96
CA TYR A 316 10.19 0.68 16.15
C TYR A 316 9.15 -0.44 16.19
N THR A 317 8.08 -0.23 16.96
CA THR A 317 6.94 -1.14 17.04
C THR A 317 5.67 -0.43 16.58
N PRO A 318 4.82 -1.06 15.74
CA PRO A 318 3.53 -0.50 15.37
C PRO A 318 2.61 -0.43 16.60
N ARG A 319 1.98 0.71 16.80
CA ARG A 319 0.99 0.94 17.86
C ARG A 319 -0.31 1.37 17.23
N GLN A 320 -1.37 0.62 17.55
CA GLN A 320 -2.71 1.00 17.18
C GLN A 320 -3.18 2.12 18.10
N TRP A 321 -3.73 3.15 17.50
CA TRP A 321 -4.49 4.17 18.17
C TRP A 321 -5.97 3.94 17.86
N GLU A 322 -6.69 3.50 18.89
CA GLU A 322 -8.13 3.34 18.83
C GLU A 322 -8.79 4.72 18.75
N SER A 323 -9.35 5.01 17.57
CA SER A 323 -10.26 6.12 17.31
C SER A 323 -11.32 5.61 16.33
N GLU A 324 -12.31 6.44 16.00
CA GLU A 324 -13.36 6.08 15.02
C GLU A 324 -12.80 5.52 13.70
N LYS A 325 -11.65 6.05 13.25
CA LYS A 325 -11.02 5.64 11.99
C LYS A 325 -9.82 4.68 12.15
N LYS A 326 -9.49 4.25 13.38
CA LYS A 326 -8.38 3.32 13.74
C LYS A 326 -7.06 3.61 13.01
N TYR A 327 -6.11 4.22 13.70
CA TYR A 327 -4.79 4.51 13.14
C TYR A 327 -3.74 3.55 13.64
N VAL A 328 -2.69 3.39 12.85
CA VAL A 328 -1.47 2.74 13.28
C VAL A 328 -0.33 3.74 13.09
N LEU A 329 0.56 3.81 14.07
CA LEU A 329 1.77 4.62 14.04
C LEU A 329 2.97 3.77 14.44
N CYS A 330 4.19 4.20 14.12
CA CYS A 330 5.40 3.55 14.64
C CYS A 330 5.91 4.32 15.86
N ALA A 331 6.18 3.60 16.95
CA ALA A 331 6.80 4.16 18.15
C ALA A 331 8.15 3.48 18.38
N LYS A 332 9.19 4.26 18.67
CA LYS A 332 10.53 3.73 18.98
C LYS A 332 10.46 2.79 20.19
N ASN A 333 11.17 1.67 20.13
CA ASN A 333 11.30 0.71 21.23
C ASN A 333 12.12 1.27 22.38
#